data_AF-A0A7K2ZGD3-F1
#
_entry.id   AF-A0A7K2ZGD3-F1
#
_cell.length_a   1.000
_cell.length_b   1.000
_cell.length_c   1.000
_cell.angle_alpha   90.00
_cell.angle_beta   90.00
_cell.angle_gamma   90.00
#
_symmetry.space_group_name_H-M   'P 1'
#
loop_
_entity.id
_entity.type
_entity.pdbx_description
1 polymer ?
#
loop_
_entity_poly.entity_id
_entity_poly.type
_entity_poly.pdbx_seq_one_letter_code
_entity_poly.pdbx_strand_id
1 'polypeptide(L)'
;HSAIGLLVAGATPAEGLRDRWGAVLRKLAGRDTVAGIIRGRATRLLLDEGRLTEDEAARLMGLALSPGTPPTDAAAWIEGFVGGASGGGMLLVHDERLLSLVDAWLTGVPADTFTDVLPLLRRTFSAYEPGVRRTLGELARRGPVPEGARNDGPDHAYPGFGPGLDQERADAMEPVLHLLLGRTPVPAEATA
;
A
#
# COMPACT_ATOMS: atom_id res chain seq x y z
N HIS A 1 21.84 -17.31 -11.68
CA HIS A 1 22.10 -16.25 -12.68
C HIS A 1 21.62 -16.57 -14.12
N SER A 2 20.87 -17.65 -14.38
CA SER A 2 20.48 -18.03 -15.76
C SER A 2 19.14 -17.47 -16.27
N ALA A 3 18.41 -16.68 -15.47
CA ALA A 3 17.07 -16.20 -15.84
C ALA A 3 17.05 -14.90 -16.65
N ILE A 4 18.13 -14.10 -16.63
CA ILE A 4 18.21 -12.81 -17.33
C ILE A 4 18.47 -12.98 -18.85
N GLY A 5 19.00 -14.14 -19.27
CA GLY A 5 19.35 -14.42 -20.66
C GLY A 5 18.16 -14.51 -21.63
N LEU A 6 16.94 -14.75 -21.14
CA LEU A 6 15.74 -14.87 -21.98
C LEU A 6 15.13 -13.52 -22.40
N LEU A 7 15.59 -12.40 -21.84
CA LEU A 7 15.13 -11.06 -22.24
C LEU A 7 16.01 -10.40 -23.31
N VAL A 8 17.21 -10.93 -23.58
CA VAL A 8 18.20 -10.30 -24.46
C VAL A 8 18.31 -10.99 -25.83
N ALA A 9 17.74 -12.18 -25.99
CA ALA A 9 17.73 -12.88 -27.27
C ALA A 9 16.56 -12.43 -28.17
N GLY A 10 16.74 -11.30 -28.86
CA GLY A 10 16.18 -11.06 -30.21
C GLY A 10 14.66 -11.11 -30.42
N ALA A 11 13.82 -11.19 -29.39
CA ALA A 11 12.38 -11.07 -29.54
C ALA A 11 12.01 -9.59 -29.51
N THR A 12 11.40 -9.09 -30.60
CA THR A 12 10.50 -7.93 -30.51
C THR A 12 9.64 -8.11 -29.25
N PRO A 13 9.58 -7.13 -28.31
CA PRO A 13 8.80 -7.30 -27.09
C PRO A 13 7.41 -7.75 -27.52
N ALA A 14 7.07 -8.99 -27.17
CA ALA A 14 5.86 -9.61 -27.70
C ALA A 14 4.70 -8.70 -27.31
N GLU A 15 4.06 -8.08 -28.31
CA GLU A 15 2.96 -7.15 -28.07
C GLU A 15 1.95 -7.80 -27.11
N GLY A 16 1.52 -7.04 -26.10
CA GLY A 16 0.61 -7.54 -25.06
C GLY A 16 1.22 -8.50 -24.04
N LEU A 17 2.55 -8.66 -23.94
CA LEU A 17 3.16 -9.47 -22.86
C LEU A 17 2.81 -8.92 -21.46
N ARG A 18 2.87 -7.59 -21.27
CA ARG A 18 2.48 -6.94 -20.00
C ARG A 18 1.01 -7.17 -19.67
N ASP A 19 0.14 -7.13 -20.68
CA ASP A 19 -1.28 -7.38 -20.48
C ASP A 19 -1.55 -8.82 -20.08
N ARG A 20 -0.95 -9.78 -20.79
CA ARG A 20 -1.01 -11.21 -20.45
C ARG A 20 -0.46 -11.48 -19.05
N TRP A 21 0.64 -10.85 -18.67
CA TRP A 21 1.21 -10.99 -17.33
C TRP A 21 0.24 -10.53 -16.25
N GLY A 22 -0.35 -9.35 -16.36
CA GLY A 22 -1.32 -8.93 -15.34
C GLY A 22 -2.64 -9.68 -15.38
N ALA A 23 -3.02 -10.26 -16.52
CA ALA A 23 -4.14 -11.21 -16.54
C ALA A 23 -3.82 -12.46 -15.71
N VAL A 24 -2.58 -12.96 -15.75
CA VAL A 24 -2.11 -14.04 -14.87
C VAL A 24 -2.10 -13.57 -13.41
N LEU A 25 -1.55 -12.40 -13.11
CA LEU A 25 -1.54 -11.86 -11.75
C LEU A 25 -2.96 -11.70 -11.18
N ARG A 26 -3.94 -11.21 -11.96
CA ARG A 26 -5.33 -11.11 -11.50
C ARG A 26 -5.92 -12.47 -11.17
N LYS A 27 -5.67 -13.48 -12.01
CA LYS A 27 -6.10 -14.86 -11.74
C LYS A 27 -5.47 -15.41 -10.47
N LEU A 28 -4.18 -15.14 -10.24
CA LEU A 28 -3.48 -15.57 -9.02
C LEU A 28 -4.02 -14.86 -7.79
N ALA A 29 -4.22 -13.54 -7.84
CA ALA A 29 -4.71 -12.75 -6.70
C ALA A 29 -6.11 -13.20 -6.24
N GLY A 30 -7.02 -13.45 -7.18
CA GLY A 30 -8.42 -13.76 -6.89
C GLY A 30 -8.74 -15.23 -6.59
N ARG A 31 -7.82 -16.17 -6.85
CA ARG A 31 -8.08 -17.61 -6.71
C ARG A 31 -7.70 -18.10 -5.31
N ASP A 32 -8.68 -18.53 -4.54
CA ASP A 32 -8.53 -19.06 -3.17
C ASP A 32 -7.65 -20.32 -3.07
N THR A 33 -7.64 -21.17 -4.10
CA THR A 33 -6.78 -22.37 -4.13
C THR A 33 -5.28 -22.07 -4.31
N VAL A 34 -4.89 -20.81 -4.49
CA VAL A 34 -3.49 -20.38 -4.60
C VAL A 34 -2.96 -20.03 -3.21
N ALA A 35 -1.71 -20.39 -2.93
CA ALA A 35 -1.07 -20.08 -1.64
C ALA A 35 -1.17 -18.57 -1.30
N GLY A 36 -1.52 -18.26 -0.05
CA GLY A 36 -1.76 -16.88 0.41
C GLY A 36 -0.65 -15.91 0.04
N ILE A 37 0.61 -16.31 0.24
CA ILE A 37 1.80 -15.51 -0.10
C ILE A 37 1.86 -15.11 -1.58
N ILE A 38 1.46 -15.99 -2.50
CA ILE A 38 1.43 -15.69 -3.93
C ILE A 38 0.29 -14.72 -4.24
N ARG A 39 -0.88 -14.91 -3.62
CA ARG A 39 -2.05 -14.05 -3.79
C ARG A 39 -1.77 -12.63 -3.32
N GLY A 40 -1.17 -12.48 -2.13
CA GLY A 40 -0.75 -11.20 -1.59
C GLY A 40 0.26 -10.52 -2.51
N ARG A 41 1.28 -11.26 -2.96
CA ARG A 41 2.30 -10.72 -3.87
C ARG A 41 1.74 -10.29 -5.23
N ALA A 42 0.83 -11.07 -5.80
CA ALA A 42 0.17 -10.73 -7.06
C ALA A 42 -0.69 -9.48 -6.92
N THR A 43 -1.43 -9.35 -5.81
CA THR A 43 -2.21 -8.15 -5.48
C THR A 43 -1.31 -6.92 -5.38
N ARG A 44 -0.18 -7.04 -4.68
CA ARG A 44 0.78 -5.95 -4.52
C ARG A 44 1.37 -5.49 -5.86
N LEU A 45 1.81 -6.43 -6.70
CA LEU A 45 2.36 -6.12 -8.01
C LEU A 45 1.35 -5.41 -8.92
N LEU A 46 0.09 -5.83 -8.90
CA LEU A 46 -0.96 -5.17 -9.66
C LEU A 46 -1.26 -3.76 -9.15
N LEU A 47 -1.23 -3.55 -7.83
CA LEU A 47 -1.40 -2.23 -7.22
C LEU A 47 -0.23 -1.29 -7.60
N ASP A 48 1.02 -1.77 -7.49
CA ASP A 48 2.21 -1.00 -7.86
C ASP A 48 2.22 -0.63 -9.36
N GLU A 49 1.66 -1.48 -10.23
CA GLU A 49 1.50 -1.19 -11.67
C GLU A 49 0.28 -0.30 -11.98
N GLY A 50 -0.51 0.12 -10.99
CA GLY A 50 -1.74 0.90 -11.18
C GLY A 50 -2.87 0.13 -11.88
N ARG A 51 -2.80 -1.21 -11.84
CA ARG A 51 -3.75 -2.12 -12.50
C ARG A 51 -4.84 -2.62 -11.57
N LEU A 52 -4.67 -2.38 -10.27
CA LEU A 52 -5.72 -2.42 -9.28
C LEU A 52 -5.81 -1.05 -8.62
N THR A 53 -7.02 -0.63 -8.30
CA THR A 53 -7.21 0.52 -7.40
C THR A 53 -6.91 0.10 -5.95
N GLU A 54 -6.71 1.08 -5.08
CA GLU A 54 -6.61 0.86 -3.63
C GLU A 54 -7.87 0.14 -3.10
N ASP A 55 -9.06 0.49 -3.62
CA ASP A 55 -10.33 -0.17 -3.28
C ASP A 55 -10.37 -1.65 -3.63
N GLU A 56 -9.87 -2.00 -4.81
CA GLU A 56 -9.80 -3.39 -5.22
C GLU A 56 -8.79 -4.18 -4.38
N ALA A 57 -7.64 -3.56 -4.04
CA ALA A 57 -6.64 -4.16 -3.17
C ALA A 57 -7.18 -4.36 -1.74
N ALA A 58 -7.86 -3.37 -1.17
CA ALA A 58 -8.49 -3.46 0.14
C ALA A 58 -9.60 -4.53 0.17
N ARG A 59 -10.38 -4.65 -0.90
CA ARG A 59 -11.38 -5.73 -1.02
C ARG A 59 -10.73 -7.11 -1.02
N LEU A 60 -9.64 -7.30 -1.77
CA LEU A 60 -8.89 -8.57 -1.79
C LEU A 60 -8.25 -8.88 -0.43
N MET A 61 -7.73 -7.86 0.26
CA MET A 61 -7.22 -7.99 1.62
C MET A 61 -8.34 -8.38 2.60
N GLY A 62 -9.48 -7.69 2.58
CA GLY A 62 -10.63 -8.01 3.45
C GLY A 62 -11.15 -9.43 3.27
N LEU A 63 -11.14 -9.95 2.04
CA LEU A 63 -11.46 -11.36 1.78
C LEU A 63 -10.40 -12.31 2.34
N ALA A 64 -9.11 -12.00 2.18
CA ALA A 64 -8.03 -12.83 2.70
C ALA A 64 -8.00 -12.84 4.23
N LEU A 65 -8.32 -11.73 4.88
CA LEU A 65 -8.33 -11.56 6.32
C LEU A 65 -9.68 -11.86 6.98
N SER A 66 -10.61 -12.47 6.23
CA SER A 66 -11.93 -12.82 6.76
C SER A 66 -11.83 -13.82 7.92
N PRO A 67 -12.79 -13.83 8.87
CA PRO A 67 -12.79 -14.81 9.97
C PRO A 67 -12.82 -16.28 9.54
N GLY A 68 -13.25 -16.58 8.31
CA GLY A 68 -13.28 -17.93 7.76
C GLY A 68 -11.94 -18.41 7.20
N THR A 69 -10.94 -17.52 7.05
CA THR A 69 -9.61 -17.89 6.56
C THR A 69 -8.76 -18.42 7.71
N PRO A 70 -8.05 -19.57 7.55
CA PRO A 70 -7.08 -20.01 8.53
C PRO A 70 -6.05 -18.91 8.83
N PRO A 71 -5.77 -18.58 10.11
CA PRO A 71 -4.90 -17.44 10.43
C PRO A 71 -3.49 -17.54 9.86
N THR A 72 -2.96 -18.74 9.68
CA THR A 72 -1.67 -18.99 9.01
C THR A 72 -1.69 -18.58 7.53
N ASP A 73 -2.80 -18.85 6.82
CA ASP A 73 -2.98 -18.46 5.42
C ASP A 73 -3.17 -16.94 5.28
N ALA A 74 -3.91 -16.33 6.21
CA ALA A 74 -4.08 -14.88 6.29
C ALA A 74 -2.73 -14.18 6.53
N ALA A 75 -1.92 -14.70 7.46
CA ALA A 75 -0.59 -14.19 7.75
C ALA A 75 0.36 -14.35 6.55
N ALA A 76 0.32 -15.48 5.84
CA ALA A 76 1.08 -15.68 4.61
C ALA A 76 0.66 -14.70 3.50
N TRP A 77 -0.64 -14.39 3.40
CA TRP A 77 -1.15 -13.38 2.47
C TRP A 77 -0.60 -11.99 2.78
N ILE A 78 -0.61 -11.58 4.06
CA ILE A 78 0.00 -10.31 4.50
C ILE A 78 1.49 -10.27 4.15
N GLU A 79 2.24 -11.33 4.42
CA GLU A 79 3.66 -11.42 4.07
C GLU A 79 3.89 -11.17 2.57
N GLY A 80 3.07 -11.80 1.72
CA GLY A 80 3.14 -11.63 0.28
C GLY A 80 2.79 -10.20 -0.18
N PHE A 81 1.78 -9.59 0.43
CA PHE A 81 1.28 -8.26 0.07
C PHE A 81 2.23 -7.15 0.51
N VAL A 82 2.65 -7.17 1.77
CA VAL A 82 3.46 -6.08 2.33
C VAL A 82 4.95 -6.27 2.03
N GLY A 83 5.41 -7.52 1.84
CA GLY A 83 6.76 -7.85 1.35
C GLY A 83 7.90 -7.41 2.26
N GLY A 84 8.69 -8.36 2.78
CA GLY A 84 9.71 -8.06 3.81
C GLY A 84 10.82 -7.06 3.43
N ALA A 85 11.17 -6.86 2.16
CA ALA A 85 12.38 -6.08 1.81
C ALA A 85 12.25 -5.14 0.60
N SER A 86 11.06 -5.01 0.00
CA SER A 86 10.87 -4.26 -1.26
C SER A 86 9.88 -3.11 -1.13
N GLY A 87 10.11 -2.23 -0.13
CA GLY A 87 9.37 -0.97 0.02
C GLY A 87 7.89 -1.07 0.42
N GLY A 88 7.35 -2.26 0.62
CA GLY A 88 5.90 -2.41 0.84
C GLY A 88 5.41 -1.96 2.22
N GLY A 89 6.29 -1.81 3.21
CA GLY A 89 5.96 -1.18 4.49
C GLY A 89 5.54 0.29 4.37
N MET A 90 5.97 1.01 3.31
CA MET A 90 5.59 2.40 3.10
C MET A 90 4.11 2.55 2.70
N LEU A 91 3.54 1.55 2.01
CA LEU A 91 2.13 1.60 1.64
C LEU A 91 1.22 1.58 2.87
N LEU A 92 1.51 0.74 3.86
CA LEU A 92 0.73 0.69 5.10
C LEU A 92 0.85 1.98 5.93
N VAL A 93 1.95 2.71 5.78
CA VAL A 93 2.12 4.02 6.43
C VAL A 93 1.22 5.08 5.79
N HIS A 94 0.95 4.98 4.49
CA HIS A 94 0.17 5.97 3.75
C HIS A 94 -1.30 5.61 3.57
N ASP A 95 -1.65 4.33 3.61
CA ASP A 95 -3.03 3.86 3.45
C ASP A 95 -3.58 3.39 4.80
N GLU A 96 -4.27 4.29 5.48
CA GLU A 96 -4.90 4.04 6.78
C GLU A 96 -5.97 2.94 6.72
N ARG A 97 -6.61 2.73 5.56
CA ARG A 97 -7.63 1.69 5.42
C ARG A 97 -7.00 0.30 5.38
N LEU A 98 -5.92 0.12 4.62
CA LEU A 98 -5.17 -1.13 4.63
C LEU A 98 -4.60 -1.43 6.02
N LEU A 99 -4.09 -0.39 6.70
CA LEU A 99 -3.64 -0.55 8.09
C LEU A 99 -4.78 -0.97 9.02
N SER A 100 -5.97 -0.37 8.88
CA SER A 100 -7.15 -0.71 9.68
C SER A 100 -7.63 -2.14 9.44
N LEU A 101 -7.54 -2.65 8.21
CA LEU A 101 -7.87 -4.06 7.90
C LEU A 101 -6.91 -5.04 8.58
N VAL A 102 -5.62 -4.72 8.60
CA VAL A 102 -4.61 -5.52 9.29
C VAL A 102 -4.83 -5.47 10.80
N ASP A 103 -5.12 -4.30 11.37
CA ASP A 103 -5.39 -4.11 12.79
C ASP A 103 -6.65 -4.86 13.25
N ALA A 104 -7.77 -4.72 12.52
CA ALA A 104 -9.03 -5.40 12.80
C ALA A 104 -8.87 -6.93 12.74
N TRP A 105 -8.09 -7.44 11.78
CA TRP A 105 -7.78 -8.86 11.72
C TRP A 105 -6.92 -9.30 12.91
N LEU A 106 -5.80 -8.62 13.18
CA LEU A 106 -4.88 -8.96 14.27
C LEU A 106 -5.58 -8.99 15.63
N THR A 107 -6.42 -8.00 15.89
CA THR A 107 -7.18 -7.88 17.15
C THR A 107 -8.30 -8.91 17.26
N GLY A 108 -8.76 -9.46 16.14
CA GLY A 108 -9.74 -10.56 16.07
C GLY A 108 -9.13 -11.97 16.15
N VAL A 109 -7.81 -12.13 16.05
CA VAL A 109 -7.17 -13.46 16.11
C VAL A 109 -7.23 -14.02 17.55
N PRO A 110 -7.76 -15.25 17.75
CA PRO A 110 -7.73 -15.92 19.06
C PRO A 110 -6.31 -16.09 19.62
N ALA A 111 -6.15 -15.97 20.94
CA ALA A 111 -4.84 -15.93 21.60
C ALA A 111 -3.97 -17.18 21.37
N ASP A 112 -4.61 -18.36 21.31
CA ASP A 112 -3.96 -19.63 21.00
C ASP A 112 -3.35 -19.63 19.59
N THR A 113 -4.07 -19.09 18.61
CA THR A 113 -3.62 -19.02 17.21
C THR A 113 -2.70 -17.81 16.94
N PHE A 114 -2.85 -16.74 17.72
CA PHE A 114 -2.03 -15.54 17.62
C PHE A 114 -0.53 -15.87 17.77
N THR A 115 -0.21 -16.79 18.68
CA THR A 115 1.16 -17.25 18.96
C THR A 115 1.80 -17.91 17.73
N ASP A 116 1.00 -18.54 16.87
CA ASP A 116 1.48 -19.24 15.67
C ASP A 116 1.73 -18.28 14.49
N VAL A 117 0.95 -17.20 14.38
CA VAL A 117 1.10 -16.20 13.30
C VAL A 117 2.17 -15.14 13.62
N LEU A 118 2.40 -14.86 14.91
CA LEU A 118 3.32 -13.81 15.35
C LEU A 118 4.75 -13.96 14.81
N PRO A 119 5.37 -15.16 14.77
CA PRO A 119 6.72 -15.33 14.25
C PRO A 119 6.84 -14.91 12.77
N LEU A 120 5.81 -15.20 11.97
CA LEU A 120 5.76 -14.86 10.54
C LEU A 120 5.66 -13.35 10.35
N LEU A 121 4.74 -12.72 11.07
CA LEU A 121 4.55 -11.27 11.04
C LEU A 121 5.79 -10.55 11.55
N ARG A 122 6.35 -10.99 12.69
CA ARG A 122 7.59 -10.43 13.23
C ARG A 122 8.70 -10.49 12.19
N ARG A 123 8.89 -11.62 11.51
CA ARG A 123 9.89 -11.75 10.43
C ARG A 123 9.64 -10.76 9.30
N THR A 124 8.39 -10.64 8.85
CA THR A 124 7.97 -9.74 7.76
C THR A 124 8.25 -8.28 8.12
N PHE A 125 7.71 -7.80 9.23
CA PHE A 125 7.83 -6.41 9.66
C PHE A 125 9.25 -6.05 10.13
N SER A 126 10.02 -7.00 10.66
CA SER A 126 11.41 -6.74 11.11
C SER A 126 12.36 -6.39 9.97
N ALA A 127 12.04 -6.82 8.74
CA ALA A 127 12.84 -6.55 7.56
C ALA A 127 12.62 -5.13 7.00
N TYR A 128 11.66 -4.36 7.53
CA TYR A 128 11.49 -2.95 7.17
C TYR A 128 12.55 -2.05 7.77
N GLU A 129 12.83 -0.96 7.06
CA GLU A 129 13.69 0.11 7.53
C GLU A 129 13.28 0.60 8.94
N PRO A 130 14.23 0.92 9.84
CA PRO A 130 13.92 1.37 11.19
C PRO A 130 12.94 2.55 11.27
N GLY A 131 13.00 3.47 10.29
CA GLY A 131 12.06 4.60 10.20
C GLY A 131 10.62 4.15 9.96
N VAL A 132 10.40 3.27 8.99
CA VAL A 132 9.07 2.71 8.66
C VAL A 132 8.49 1.94 9.86
N ARG A 133 9.32 1.14 10.54
CA ARG A 133 8.89 0.42 11.76
C ARG A 133 8.48 1.37 12.89
N ARG A 134 9.20 2.48 13.07
CA ARG A 134 8.85 3.51 14.06
C ARG A 134 7.50 4.14 13.73
N THR A 135 7.30 4.59 12.49
CA THR A 135 6.05 5.22 12.06
C THR A 135 4.87 4.27 12.18
N LEU A 136 5.01 3.01 11.75
CA LEU A 136 3.96 1.99 11.93
C LEU A 136 3.64 1.78 13.42
N GLY A 137 4.66 1.74 14.29
CA GLY A 137 4.45 1.62 15.73
C GLY A 137 3.77 2.84 16.36
N GLU A 138 4.00 4.04 15.83
CA GLU A 138 3.30 5.27 16.24
C GLU A 138 1.84 5.26 15.79
N LEU A 139 1.57 4.83 14.55
CA LEU A 139 0.21 4.67 14.03
C LEU A 139 -0.57 3.63 14.84
N ALA A 140 0.03 2.47 15.10
CA ALA A 140 -0.59 1.44 15.94
C ALA A 140 -0.88 1.95 17.37
N ARG A 141 -0.02 2.81 17.94
CA ARG A 141 -0.24 3.41 19.26
C ARG A 141 -1.38 4.43 19.28
N ARG A 142 -1.61 5.15 18.16
CA ARG A 142 -2.73 6.08 18.02
C ARG A 142 -4.07 5.36 18.01
N GLY A 143 -4.10 4.10 17.58
CA GLY A 143 -5.31 3.29 17.47
C GLY A 143 -6.16 3.68 16.26
N PRO A 144 -7.27 2.95 16.00
CA PRO A 144 -8.13 3.22 14.86
C PRO A 144 -8.72 4.63 14.95
N VAL A 145 -8.57 5.40 13.86
CA VAL A 145 -9.27 6.68 13.70
C VAL A 145 -10.77 6.35 13.55
N PRO A 146 -11.66 6.86 14.43
CA PRO A 146 -13.08 6.54 14.34
C PRO A 146 -13.63 6.92 12.96
N GLU A 147 -14.46 6.05 12.37
CA GLU A 147 -15.01 6.24 11.01
C GLU A 147 -15.77 7.56 10.82
N GLY A 148 -16.19 8.22 11.90
CA GLY A 148 -16.80 9.55 11.90
C GLY A 148 -15.84 10.73 12.00
N ALA A 149 -14.53 10.50 12.14
CA ALA A 149 -13.49 11.52 12.09
C ALA A 149 -12.91 11.69 10.67
N ARG A 150 -13.38 10.93 9.68
CA ARG A 150 -13.19 11.23 8.24
C ARG A 150 -14.08 12.41 7.85
N ASN A 151 -13.78 13.57 8.41
CA ASN A 151 -14.25 14.81 7.82
C ASN A 151 -13.27 15.12 6.69
N ASP A 152 -13.56 14.71 5.47
CA ASP A 152 -12.85 15.15 4.25
C ASP A 152 -13.13 16.64 3.94
N GLY A 153 -13.38 17.43 4.99
CA GLY A 153 -13.54 18.87 4.90
C GLY A 153 -12.16 19.53 4.86
N PRO A 154 -12.01 20.66 4.15
CA PRO A 154 -10.75 21.39 3.99
C PRO A 154 -10.12 21.89 5.30
N ASP A 155 -10.80 21.73 6.44
CA ASP A 155 -10.38 22.18 7.78
C ASP A 155 -9.87 21.05 8.69
N HIS A 156 -9.52 19.87 8.15
CA HIS A 156 -9.00 18.78 8.98
C HIS A 156 -7.60 19.11 9.54
N ALA A 157 -7.52 19.35 10.84
CA ALA A 157 -6.28 19.71 11.52
C ALA A 157 -5.47 18.45 11.90
N TYR A 158 -4.43 18.15 11.14
CA TYR A 158 -3.43 17.16 11.57
C TYR A 158 -2.65 17.69 12.79
N PRO A 159 -2.41 16.87 13.83
CA PRO A 159 -1.60 17.30 14.97
C PRO A 159 -0.21 17.77 14.51
N GLY A 160 0.11 19.05 14.76
CA GLY A 160 1.35 19.69 14.31
C GLY A 160 1.23 20.50 13.01
N PHE A 161 0.06 20.51 12.38
CA PHE A 161 -0.30 21.36 11.25
C PHE A 161 -1.42 22.33 11.64
N GLY A 162 -1.42 23.52 11.04
CA GLY A 162 -2.47 24.51 11.25
C GLY A 162 -3.81 24.09 10.63
N PRO A 163 -4.92 24.76 10.99
CA PRO A 163 -6.21 24.48 10.37
C PRO A 163 -6.16 24.90 8.89
N GLY A 164 -6.46 23.95 8.01
CA GLY A 164 -6.57 24.16 6.57
C GLY A 164 -5.27 24.56 5.86
N LEU A 165 -5.42 24.94 4.59
CA LEU A 165 -4.33 25.41 3.74
C LEU A 165 -4.12 26.92 3.95
N ASP A 166 -2.90 27.30 4.33
CA ASP A 166 -2.45 28.69 4.34
C ASP A 166 -2.24 29.14 2.88
N GLN A 167 -3.26 29.77 2.30
CA GLN A 167 -3.27 30.16 0.89
C GLN A 167 -2.11 31.09 0.53
N GLU A 168 -1.79 32.04 1.41
CA GLU A 168 -0.69 32.98 1.21
C GLU A 168 0.66 32.24 1.12
N ARG A 169 0.87 31.24 1.98
CA ARG A 169 2.07 30.42 1.95
C ARG A 169 2.09 29.44 0.77
N ALA A 170 0.94 28.92 0.37
CA ALA A 170 0.81 28.03 -0.79
C ALA A 170 1.14 28.76 -2.09
N ASP A 171 0.58 29.96 -2.29
CA ASP A 171 0.83 30.82 -3.46
C ASP A 171 2.31 31.20 -3.54
N ALA A 172 2.96 31.47 -2.39
CA ALA A 172 4.39 31.76 -2.34
C ALA A 172 5.29 30.59 -2.81
N MET A 173 4.81 29.33 -2.75
CA MET A 173 5.55 28.15 -3.22
C MET A 173 5.26 27.76 -4.67
N GLU A 174 4.25 28.36 -5.30
CA GLU A 174 3.88 28.07 -6.69
C GLU A 174 5.08 28.24 -7.66
N PRO A 175 5.91 29.30 -7.61
CA PRO A 175 7.05 29.44 -8.51
C PRO A 175 8.12 28.35 -8.34
N VAL A 176 8.33 27.89 -7.10
CA VAL A 176 9.30 26.83 -6.78
C VAL A 176 8.81 25.48 -7.28
N LEU A 177 7.52 25.19 -7.11
CA LEU A 177 6.91 23.97 -7.63
C LEU A 177 6.94 23.94 -9.16
N HIS A 178 6.68 25.07 -9.81
CA HIS A 178 6.83 25.23 -11.25
C HIS A 178 8.26 24.94 -11.74
N LEU A 179 9.27 25.44 -11.02
CA LEU A 179 10.68 25.15 -11.29
C LEU A 179 11.03 23.66 -11.11
N LEU A 180 10.60 23.05 -10.00
CA LEU A 180 10.88 21.64 -9.69
C LEU A 180 10.17 20.67 -10.65
N LEU A 181 8.96 21.02 -11.08
CA LEU A 181 8.15 20.20 -11.99
C LEU A 181 8.43 20.50 -13.47
N GLY A 182 9.38 21.39 -13.76
CA GLY A 182 9.75 21.76 -15.14
C GLY A 182 8.63 22.47 -15.90
N ARG A 183 7.67 23.07 -15.21
CA ARG A 183 6.58 23.84 -15.80
C ARG A 183 6.96 25.31 -15.71
N THR A 184 7.26 25.97 -16.83
CA THR A 184 7.48 27.42 -16.83
C THR A 184 6.22 28.14 -16.35
N PRO A 185 6.32 29.08 -15.40
CA PRO A 185 5.16 29.84 -14.94
C PRO A 185 4.55 30.62 -16.12
N VAL A 186 3.24 30.50 -16.31
CA VAL A 186 2.48 31.39 -17.20
C VAL A 186 2.33 32.71 -16.45
N PRO A 187 2.83 33.85 -16.98
CA PRO A 187 2.66 35.12 -16.30
C PRO A 187 1.17 35.45 -16.21
N ALA A 188 0.70 35.77 -14.99
CA ALA A 188 -0.66 36.22 -14.76
C ALA A 188 -0.95 37.48 -15.61
N GLU A 189 -1.96 37.41 -16.47
CA GLU A 189 -2.45 38.57 -17.19
C GLU A 189 -2.94 39.61 -16.17
N ALA A 190 -2.28 40.76 -16.16
CA ALA A 190 -2.75 41.94 -15.45
C ALA A 190 -4.07 42.40 -16.11
N THR A 191 -5.20 42.13 -15.47
CA THR A 191 -6.47 42.77 -15.79
C THR A 191 -6.39 44.26 -15.48
N ALA A 192 -6.61 45.07 -16.52
CA ALA A 192 -6.69 46.53 -16.50
C ALA A 192 -7.94 47.06 -15.79
#